data_AF-A0A8T5QH85-F1
#
_entry.id   AF-A0A8T5QH85-F1
#
_cell.length_a   1.000
_cell.length_b   1.000
_cell.length_c   1.000
_cell.angle_alpha   90.00
_cell.angle_beta   90.00
_cell.angle_gamma   90.00
#
_symmetry.space_group_name_H-M   'P 1'
#
loop_
_entity.id
_entity.type
_entity.pdbx_description
1 polymer ?
#
loop_
_entity_poly.entity_id
_entity_poly.type
_entity_poly.pdbx_seq_one_letter_code
_entity_poly.pdbx_strand_id
1 'polypeptide(L)'
;MAKHGLKKEVLELEVEKSRLNREKSMLVMNKSLILYFAFMFVAVLGFINGYIDKTLLNVLIVMGLAVLIIGTVPYVRTMHTEEKRLNDLLQRMSK
;
A
#
# COMPACT_ATOMS: atom_id res chain seq x y z
N MET A 1 19.26 6.72 -36.85
CA MET A 1 19.59 5.66 -35.87
C MET A 1 19.31 6.05 -34.40
N ALA A 2 19.39 7.32 -33.99
CA ALA A 2 19.13 7.74 -32.60
C ALA A 2 17.69 7.51 -32.07
N LYS A 3 16.68 7.43 -32.96
CA LYS A 3 15.25 7.30 -32.58
C LYS A 3 14.87 5.95 -31.95
N HIS A 4 15.70 4.91 -32.08
CA HIS A 4 15.44 3.58 -31.50
C HIS A 4 16.05 3.39 -30.11
N GLY A 5 17.19 4.03 -29.81
CA GLY A 5 17.79 4.01 -28.46
C GLY A 5 16.90 4.73 -27.44
N LEU A 6 16.40 5.92 -27.81
CA LEU A 6 15.54 6.73 -26.95
C LEU A 6 14.24 6.01 -26.55
N LYS A 7 13.66 5.20 -27.45
CA LYS A 7 12.45 4.43 -27.16
C LYS A 7 12.69 3.31 -26.14
N LYS A 8 13.88 2.69 -26.15
CA LYS A 8 14.25 1.66 -25.18
C LYS A 8 14.46 2.25 -23.79
N GLU A 9 15.22 3.35 -23.69
CA GLU A 9 15.46 4.02 -22.39
C GLU A 9 14.16 4.52 -21.75
N VAL A 10 13.26 5.13 -22.55
CA VAL A 10 11.95 5.58 -22.03
C VAL A 10 11.12 4.40 -21.54
N LEU A 11 11.17 3.24 -22.22
CA LEU A 11 10.46 2.04 -21.82
C LEU A 11 11.03 1.46 -20.50
N GLU A 12 12.35 1.40 -20.38
CA GLU A 12 13.04 0.93 -19.17
C GLU A 12 12.73 1.82 -17.96
N LEU A 13 12.76 3.14 -18.13
CA LEU A 13 12.38 4.11 -17.10
C LEU A 13 10.92 3.94 -16.66
N GLU A 14 10.03 3.64 -17.59
CA GLU A 14 8.61 3.45 -17.28
C GLU A 14 8.37 2.16 -16.49
N VAL A 15 9.11 1.09 -16.80
CA VAL A 15 9.09 -0.17 -16.04
C VAL A 15 9.65 0.04 -14.63
N GLU A 16 10.77 0.73 -14.52
CA GLU A 16 11.41 1.03 -13.23
C GLU A 16 10.50 1.90 -12.35
N LYS A 17 9.86 2.93 -12.93
CA LYS A 17 8.87 3.75 -12.24
C LYS A 17 7.68 2.92 -11.73
N SER A 18 7.21 1.94 -12.50
CA SER A 18 6.14 1.03 -12.05
C SER A 18 6.60 0.20 -10.84
N ARG A 19 7.78 -0.41 -10.91
CA ARG A 19 8.36 -1.18 -9.80
C ARG A 19 8.48 -0.35 -8.53
N LEU A 20 8.98 0.88 -8.67
CA LEU A 20 9.19 1.79 -7.54
C LEU A 20 7.86 2.24 -6.92
N ASN A 21 6.82 2.47 -7.73
CA ASN A 21 5.47 2.76 -7.23
C ASN A 21 4.87 1.58 -6.46
N ARG A 22 5.12 0.34 -6.93
CA ARG A 22 4.68 -0.88 -6.26
C ARG A 22 5.35 -1.04 -4.90
N GLU A 23 6.68 -0.89 -4.86
CA GLU A 23 7.46 -0.95 -3.63
C GLU A 23 7.05 0.13 -2.64
N LYS A 24 6.86 1.37 -3.10
CA LYS A 24 6.37 2.47 -2.27
C LYS A 24 5.00 2.16 -1.67
N SER A 25 4.07 1.63 -2.46
CA SER A 25 2.72 1.29 -1.99
C SER A 25 2.75 0.16 -0.96
N MET A 26 3.62 -0.84 -1.17
CA MET A 26 3.83 -1.93 -0.22
C MET A 26 4.46 -1.45 1.09
N LEU A 27 5.40 -0.51 1.01
CA LEU A 27 6.04 0.11 2.17
C LEU A 27 5.04 0.92 3.02
N VAL A 28 4.14 1.66 2.36
CA VAL A 28 3.04 2.37 3.05
C VAL A 28 2.13 1.38 3.76
N MET A 29 1.67 0.31 3.08
CA MET A 29 0.83 -0.72 3.68
C MET A 29 1.50 -1.37 4.89
N ASN A 30 2.79 -1.73 4.78
CA ASN A 30 3.53 -2.35 5.86
C ASN A 30 3.68 -1.42 7.07
N LYS A 31 3.99 -0.13 6.86
CA LYS A 31 4.05 0.86 7.94
C LYS A 31 2.69 1.05 8.62
N SER A 32 1.60 1.10 7.85
CA SER A 32 0.24 1.19 8.40
C SER A 32 -0.13 -0.03 9.24
N LEU A 33 0.25 -1.24 8.81
CA LEU A 33 0.04 -2.47 9.59
C LEU A 33 0.80 -2.44 10.92
N ILE A 34 2.08 -2.05 10.90
CA ILE A 34 2.88 -1.91 12.12
C ILE A 34 2.23 -0.91 13.08
N LEU A 35 1.78 0.24 12.56
CA LEU A 35 1.13 1.27 13.36
C LEU A 35 -0.19 0.77 13.97
N TYR A 36 -1.00 0.04 13.20
CA TYR A 36 -2.22 -0.60 13.69
C TYR A 36 -1.94 -1.56 14.85
N PHE A 37 -0.96 -2.46 14.71
CA PHE A 37 -0.59 -3.37 15.78
C PHE A 37 -0.05 -2.64 17.02
N ALA A 38 0.74 -1.58 16.84
CA ALA A 38 1.21 -0.76 17.95
C ALA A 38 0.05 -0.09 18.70
N PHE A 39 -0.91 0.51 17.99
CA PHE A 39 -2.10 1.10 18.60
C PHE A 39 -2.95 0.06 19.33
N MET A 40 -3.18 -1.10 18.72
CA MET A 40 -3.94 -2.19 19.36
C MET A 40 -3.25 -2.70 20.62
N PHE A 41 -1.92 -2.87 20.58
CA PHE A 41 -1.16 -3.32 21.74
C PHE A 41 -1.25 -2.34 22.91
N VAL A 42 -1.03 -1.04 22.66
CA VAL A 42 -1.14 0.00 23.67
C VAL A 42 -2.58 0.11 24.20
N ALA A 43 -3.58 0.02 23.32
CA ALA A 43 -4.98 0.10 23.70
C ALA A 43 -5.39 -1.07 24.62
N VAL A 44 -4.99 -2.30 24.28
CA VAL A 44 -5.26 -3.50 25.10
C VAL A 44 -4.54 -3.42 26.45
N LEU A 45 -3.23 -3.10 26.45
CA LEU A 45 -2.48 -2.98 27.70
C LEU A 45 -3.00 -1.85 28.59
N GLY A 46 -3.32 -0.69 28.01
CA GLY A 46 -3.85 0.44 28.75
C GLY A 46 -5.23 0.16 29.33
N PHE A 47 -6.06 -0.61 28.63
CA PHE A 47 -7.37 -1.03 29.12
C PHE A 47 -7.26 -2.06 30.26
N ILE A 48 -6.41 -3.08 30.12
CA ILE A 48 -6.22 -4.13 31.15
C ILE A 48 -5.67 -3.54 32.45
N ASN A 49 -4.74 -2.58 32.37
CA ASN A 49 -4.17 -1.92 33.54
C ASN A 49 -5.06 -0.81 34.12
N GLY A 50 -6.24 -0.55 33.53
CA GLY A 50 -7.16 0.49 33.99
C GLY A 50 -6.72 1.93 33.71
N TYR A 51 -5.69 2.15 32.89
CA TYR A 51 -5.24 3.48 32.46
C TYR A 51 -6.17 4.10 31.42
N ILE A 52 -6.94 3.28 30.69
CA ILE A 52 -7.79 3.67 29.57
C ILE A 52 -9.22 3.21 29.84
N ASP A 53 -10.18 4.14 29.79
CA ASP A 53 -11.61 3.85 29.87
C ASP A 53 -12.17 3.33 28.53
N LYS A 54 -13.31 2.65 28.56
CA LYS A 54 -14.00 2.04 27.41
C LYS A 54 -14.20 3.02 26.26
N THR A 55 -14.50 4.29 26.56
CA THR A 55 -14.67 5.35 25.54
C THR A 55 -13.38 5.58 24.77
N LEU A 56 -12.25 5.68 25.47
CA LEU A 56 -10.95 5.94 24.86
C LEU A 56 -10.43 4.71 24.10
N LEU A 57 -10.71 3.50 24.61
CA LEU A 57 -10.45 2.24 23.90
C LEU A 57 -11.16 2.20 22.54
N ASN A 58 -12.45 2.55 22.50
CA ASN A 58 -13.20 2.57 21.24
C ASN A 58 -12.62 3.58 20.23
N VAL A 59 -12.21 4.75 20.70
CA VAL A 59 -11.55 5.77 19.84
C VAL A 59 -10.24 5.22 19.26
N LEU A 60 -9.41 4.57 20.07
CA LEU A 60 -8.15 3.96 19.63
C LEU A 60 -8.37 2.87 18.57
N ILE A 61 -9.40 2.02 18.75
CA ILE A 61 -9.76 0.99 17.77
C ILE A 61 -10.20 1.62 16.45
N VAL A 62 -11.07 2.64 16.49
CA VAL A 62 -11.55 3.35 15.28
C VAL A 62 -10.40 4.05 14.56
N MET A 63 -9.49 4.68 15.30
CA MET A 63 -8.28 5.30 14.75
C MET A 63 -7.36 4.26 14.09
N GLY A 64 -7.17 3.09 14.72
CA GLY A 64 -6.42 1.98 14.13
C GLY A 64 -7.03 1.51 12.80
N LEU A 65 -8.36 1.37 12.73
CA LEU A 65 -9.05 1.02 11.49
C LEU A 65 -8.89 2.09 10.41
N ALA A 66 -8.95 3.38 10.77
CA ALA A 66 -8.72 4.47 9.83
C ALA A 66 -7.31 4.42 9.21
N VAL A 67 -6.28 4.14 10.03
CA VAL A 67 -4.90 3.96 9.57
C VAL A 67 -4.78 2.80 8.58
N LEU A 68 -5.46 1.68 8.84
CA LEU A 68 -5.49 0.55 7.91
C LEU A 68 -6.14 0.95 6.57
N ILE A 69 -7.28 1.63 6.59
CA ILE A 69 -7.94 2.10 5.37
C ILE A 69 -6.98 3.00 4.55
N ILE A 70 -6.32 3.96 5.20
CA ILE A 70 -5.37 4.87 4.55
C ILE A 70 -4.18 4.09 3.96
N GLY A 71 -3.73 3.02 4.62
CA GLY A 71 -2.63 2.17 4.12
C GLY A 71 -3.02 1.21 3.00
N THR A 72 -4.23 0.65 3.07
CA THR A 72 -4.71 -0.38 2.13
C THR A 72 -5.15 0.23 0.80
N VAL A 73 -5.82 1.39 0.80
CA VAL A 73 -6.30 2.06 -0.42
C VAL A 73 -5.20 2.29 -1.47
N PRO A 74 -4.04 2.89 -1.16
CA PRO A 74 -2.99 3.11 -2.16
C PRO A 74 -2.42 1.79 -2.68
N TYR A 75 -2.27 0.78 -1.82
CA TYR A 75 -1.78 -0.54 -2.22
C TYR A 75 -2.72 -1.22 -3.22
N VAL A 76 -4.01 -1.30 -2.89
CA VAL A 76 -5.03 -1.93 -3.75
C VAL A 76 -5.12 -1.20 -5.08
N ARG A 77 -5.15 0.14 -5.09
CA ARG A 77 -5.19 0.92 -6.34
C ARG A 77 -3.97 0.66 -7.22
N THR A 78 -2.77 0.64 -6.65
CA THR A 78 -1.53 0.37 -7.41
C THR A 78 -1.53 -1.05 -7.98
N MET A 79 -1.85 -2.05 -7.16
CA MET A 79 -1.90 -3.45 -7.60
C MET A 79 -2.94 -3.69 -8.70
N HIS A 80 -4.13 -3.12 -8.56
CA HIS A 80 -5.19 -3.29 -9.55
C HIS A 80 -4.86 -2.62 -10.90
N THR A 81 -4.08 -1.52 -10.85
CA THR A 81 -3.57 -0.87 -12.06
C THR A 81 -2.50 -1.74 -12.73
N GLU A 82 -1.61 -2.36 -11.95
CA GLU A 82 -0.59 -3.27 -12.49
C GLU A 82 -1.21 -4.55 -13.06
N GLU A 83 -2.18 -5.17 -12.39
CA GLU A 83 -2.90 -6.34 -12.89
C GLU A 83 -3.56 -6.06 -14.24
N LYS A 84 -4.27 -4.93 -14.37
CA LYS A 84 -4.88 -4.51 -15.64
C LYS A 84 -3.83 -4.34 -16.74
N ARG A 85 -2.71 -3.68 -16.42
CA ARG A 85 -1.62 -3.48 -17.38
C ARG A 85 -1.00 -4.80 -17.83
N LEU A 86 -0.83 -5.76 -16.92
CA LEU A 86 -0.32 -7.09 -17.25
C LEU A 86 -1.29 -7.85 -18.15
N ASN A 87 -2.59 -7.78 -17.83
CA ASN A 87 -3.63 -8.47 -18.59
C ASN A 87 -3.74 -7.91 -20.02
N ASP A 88 -3.65 -6.60 -20.18
CA ASP A 88 -3.62 -5.94 -21.49
C ASP A 88 -2.40 -6.37 -22.33
N LEU A 89 -1.23 -6.56 -21.71
CA LEU A 89 -0.03 -7.05 -22.39
C LEU A 89 -0.17 -8.51 -22.81
N LEU A 90 -0.69 -9.38 -21.94
CA LEU A 90 -0.96 -10.78 -22.26
C LEU A 90 -1.95 -10.92 -23.42
N GLN A 91 -3.02 -10.12 -23.41
CA GLN A 91 -4.04 -10.16 -24.45
C GLN A 91 -3.51 -9.68 -25.81
N ARG A 92 -2.53 -8.76 -25.82
CA ARG A 92 -1.83 -8.31 -27.03
C ARG A 92 -0.83 -9.33 -27.57
N MET A 93 -0.24 -10.17 -26.72
CA MET A 93 0.68 -11.24 -27.15
C MET A 93 -0.05 -12.51 -27.58
N SER A 94 -1.28 -12.71 -27.12
CA SER A 94 -2.14 -13.84 -27.49
C SER A 94 -2.93 -13.61 -28.80
N LYS A 95 -2.90 -12.41 -29.37
CA LYS A 95 -3.50 -12.05 -30.66
C LYS A 95 -2.42 -11.93 -31.72
#